data_AF-C3MGE2-F1
#
_entry.id   AF-C3MGE2-F1
#
_cell.length_a   1.000
_cell.length_b   1.000
_cell.length_c   1.000
_cell.angle_alpha   90.00
_cell.angle_beta   90.00
_cell.angle_gamma   90.00
#
_symmetry.space_group_name_H-M   'P 1'
#
loop_
_entity.id
_entity.type
_entity.pdbx_description
1 polymer ?
#
loop_
_entity_poly.entity_id
_entity_poly.type
_entity_poly.pdbx_seq_one_letter_code
_entity_poly.pdbx_strand_id
1 'polypeptide(L)'
;MRGYRLASAPREPGRNRDTERPRYPPIFAGAERDQPLATARGQPRTIPRRQRDPDFPRRRDLPDADHPTGQVDSEQVARRSMTDSTRPTPTEIRAYRAAHQTLRERDIAAQLGISEAALVAAECGLTAIRIDADANRFLVRAEELGEVMALTRNESAVHEKIGVYENVKPGPGASLVLGSEIDLRVFPSAWAHGFAVSKRDANGDVRRSLQFFDKWGNAVHKVHLRATSDLEAYDRIVADLRLDDQSQEFAAATIAPASDDAIGTVDTEALRDHWTKLTDTHQFHGMLRSLKIGRRQALHAVGDDLAWQLDAGGIEAMMRGSAEVELPIMCFVGSAGVIQIHSGPVANIATMGPWLNVMDPTFHLHLRTDHIAELWAVRKPTSDGHVTSLEALDAKGEMVIQFFGKRKEGFAERPEWRSLVESLPRHRSIAAA
;
A
#
# COMPACT_ATOMS: atom_id res chain seq x y z
N MET A 1 24.73 12.49 -74.80
CA MET A 1 25.36 13.48 -73.90
C MET A 1 24.43 14.68 -73.74
N ARG A 2 24.20 15.12 -72.49
CA ARG A 2 23.58 16.38 -72.02
C ARG A 2 22.18 16.78 -72.55
N GLY A 3 21.26 17.03 -71.60
CA GLY A 3 20.35 18.18 -71.67
C GLY A 3 18.84 17.92 -71.55
N TYR A 4 18.30 18.15 -70.35
CA TYR A 4 16.98 18.69 -69.97
C TYR A 4 15.68 18.31 -70.72
N ARG A 5 14.65 17.92 -69.94
CA ARG A 5 13.23 18.11 -70.30
C ARG A 5 12.36 18.46 -69.08
N LEU A 6 11.52 19.47 -69.26
CA LEU A 6 10.45 19.99 -68.39
C LEU A 6 9.14 19.18 -68.53
N ALA A 7 8.26 19.31 -67.52
CA ALA A 7 6.76 19.22 -67.50
C ALA A 7 6.28 18.41 -66.28
N SER A 8 5.14 18.59 -65.61
CA SER A 8 4.08 19.61 -65.52
C SER A 8 3.18 19.18 -64.33
N ALA A 9 2.34 20.10 -63.83
CA ALA A 9 1.53 20.05 -62.60
C ALA A 9 0.32 19.04 -62.58
N PRO A 10 -0.51 18.96 -61.51
CA PRO A 10 -1.08 17.71 -60.98
C PRO A 10 -2.56 17.45 -61.34
N ARG A 11 -3.06 16.25 -60.98
CA ARG A 11 -4.47 15.83 -61.06
C ARG A 11 -5.08 15.64 -59.65
N GLU A 12 -6.22 16.28 -59.38
CA GLU A 12 -7.24 15.77 -58.44
C GLU A 12 -8.07 14.66 -59.13
N PRO A 13 -8.78 13.78 -58.39
CA PRO A 13 -10.16 14.09 -57.99
C PRO A 13 -10.65 13.44 -56.66
N GLY A 14 -11.76 13.96 -56.11
CA GLY A 14 -12.81 13.12 -55.53
C GLY A 14 -13.28 13.43 -54.09
N ARG A 15 -14.45 14.06 -53.97
CA ARG A 15 -15.25 14.20 -52.73
C ARG A 15 -16.03 12.91 -52.39
N ASN A 16 -16.11 12.58 -51.09
CA ASN A 16 -17.25 11.93 -50.41
C ASN A 16 -17.13 12.31 -48.91
N ARG A 17 -17.98 13.19 -48.36
CA ARG A 17 -19.26 12.96 -47.67
C ARG A 17 -19.22 11.91 -46.54
N ASP A 18 -19.79 12.36 -45.41
CA ASP A 18 -20.24 11.64 -44.22
C ASP A 18 -19.23 11.41 -43.08
N THR A 19 -19.14 12.41 -42.19
CA THR A 19 -18.90 12.18 -40.76
C THR A 19 -19.86 13.05 -39.95
N GLU A 20 -20.88 12.40 -39.40
CA GLU A 20 -21.77 12.96 -38.39
C GLU A 20 -20.97 13.25 -37.11
N ARG A 21 -21.08 14.49 -36.62
CA ARG A 21 -20.63 14.89 -35.28
C ARG A 21 -21.80 14.74 -34.32
N PRO A 22 -21.66 14.09 -33.15
CA PRO A 22 -22.67 14.19 -32.11
C PRO A 22 -22.63 15.58 -31.47
N ARG A 23 -23.72 16.33 -31.63
CA ARG A 23 -24.02 17.54 -30.85
C ARG A 23 -24.60 17.10 -29.50
N TYR A 24 -23.98 17.51 -28.40
CA TYR A 24 -24.63 17.46 -27.09
C TYR A 24 -25.62 18.64 -26.94
N PRO A 25 -26.84 18.42 -26.43
CA PRO A 25 -27.79 19.50 -26.17
C PRO A 25 -27.55 20.14 -24.77
N PRO A 26 -27.86 21.45 -24.58
CA PRO A 26 -27.80 22.11 -23.27
C PRO A 26 -29.20 22.32 -22.69
N ILE A 27 -29.50 21.78 -21.50
CA ILE A 27 -30.75 21.99 -20.73
C ILE A 27 -30.43 21.64 -19.25
N PHE A 28 -30.73 22.37 -18.18
CA PHE A 28 -31.44 23.64 -17.91
C PHE A 28 -31.00 24.14 -16.51
N ALA A 29 -31.16 25.45 -16.28
CA ALA A 29 -31.07 26.09 -14.97
C ALA A 29 -32.45 26.20 -14.29
N GLY A 30 -32.42 26.33 -12.95
CA GLY A 30 -33.53 26.77 -12.09
C GLY A 30 -33.80 25.76 -10.97
N ALA A 31 -34.12 26.12 -9.73
CA ALA A 31 -34.18 27.40 -9.03
C ALA A 31 -34.20 27.07 -7.52
N GLU A 32 -33.82 28.05 -6.71
CA GLU A 32 -33.91 28.08 -5.26
C GLU A 32 -35.29 27.66 -4.72
N ARG A 33 -35.31 27.02 -3.54
CA ARG A 33 -36.29 27.33 -2.49
C ARG A 33 -35.74 27.00 -1.11
N ASP A 34 -35.92 27.99 -0.28
CA ASP A 34 -35.45 28.19 1.08
C ASP A 34 -36.49 27.65 2.09
N GLN A 35 -36.05 27.53 3.35
CA GLN A 35 -36.81 27.55 4.62
C GLN A 35 -37.19 26.25 5.39
N PRO A 36 -37.26 26.34 6.74
CA PRO A 36 -36.56 25.45 7.66
C PRO A 36 -37.50 24.59 8.52
N LEU A 37 -36.94 23.59 9.20
CA LEU A 37 -37.65 22.81 10.21
C LEU A 37 -37.07 22.97 11.61
N ALA A 38 -38.02 23.11 12.53
CA ALA A 38 -37.91 23.65 13.87
C ALA A 38 -37.16 22.78 14.87
N THR A 39 -36.62 23.49 15.85
CA THR A 39 -36.21 23.08 17.18
C THR A 39 -37.23 22.18 17.90
N ALA A 40 -36.76 21.14 18.58
CA ALA A 40 -37.43 20.59 19.75
C ALA A 40 -36.40 20.20 20.82
N ARG A 41 -36.47 20.93 21.94
CA ARG A 41 -35.73 20.69 23.19
C ARG A 41 -36.34 19.47 23.90
N GLY A 42 -35.50 18.54 24.34
CA GLY A 42 -35.85 17.47 25.28
C GLY A 42 -34.87 17.46 26.44
N GLN A 43 -35.38 17.67 27.66
CA GLN A 43 -34.63 17.78 28.91
C GLN A 43 -33.97 16.44 29.35
N PRO A 44 -32.87 16.49 30.12
CA PRO A 44 -32.14 15.30 30.57
C PRO A 44 -32.81 14.61 31.77
N ARG A 45 -32.89 13.27 31.72
CA ARG A 45 -33.28 12.42 32.86
C ARG A 45 -32.09 12.19 33.79
N THR A 46 -32.27 12.56 35.05
CA THR A 46 -31.39 12.30 36.20
C THR A 46 -31.37 10.82 36.59
N ILE A 47 -30.17 10.25 36.80
CA ILE A 47 -29.94 8.95 37.41
C ILE A 47 -29.36 9.19 38.83
N PRO A 48 -29.91 8.60 39.91
CA PRO A 48 -29.39 8.81 41.25
C PRO A 48 -28.18 7.92 41.55
N ARG A 49 -27.18 8.55 42.20
CA ARG A 49 -25.96 7.97 42.77
C ARG A 49 -26.26 6.84 43.76
N ARG A 50 -25.53 5.73 43.68
CA ARG A 50 -25.38 4.77 44.78
C ARG A 50 -24.13 5.09 45.60
N GLN A 51 -24.34 5.19 46.91
CA GLN A 51 -23.34 5.34 47.96
C GLN A 51 -22.32 4.20 47.96
N ARG A 52 -21.06 4.57 48.16
CA ARG A 52 -20.01 3.70 48.72
C ARG A 52 -20.10 3.85 50.23
N ASP A 53 -19.98 2.73 50.95
CA ASP A 53 -19.38 2.74 52.28
C ASP A 53 -18.33 1.61 52.40
N PRO A 54 -17.24 1.86 53.14
CA PRO A 54 -16.12 0.95 53.32
C PRO A 54 -16.33 0.06 54.55
N ASP A 55 -15.62 -1.07 54.64
CA ASP A 55 -14.83 -1.38 55.84
C ASP A 55 -14.11 -2.74 55.74
N PHE A 56 -12.80 -2.64 55.95
CA PHE A 56 -11.91 -3.72 56.37
C PHE A 56 -12.06 -3.93 57.89
N PRO A 57 -11.76 -5.14 58.39
CA PRO A 57 -10.96 -5.19 59.59
C PRO A 57 -9.76 -6.14 59.51
N ARG A 58 -8.87 -5.86 60.46
CA ARG A 58 -7.44 -6.14 60.52
C ARG A 58 -7.11 -7.56 60.97
N ARG A 59 -5.86 -7.92 60.66
CA ARG A 59 -5.04 -9.04 61.12
C ARG A 59 -5.11 -9.28 62.64
N ARG A 60 -4.96 -10.55 63.03
CA ARG A 60 -4.39 -10.98 64.31
C ARG A 60 -3.21 -11.92 64.09
N ASP A 61 -2.32 -11.86 65.06
CA ASP A 61 -0.93 -12.29 65.04
C ASP A 61 -0.71 -13.80 65.26
N LEU A 62 0.55 -14.16 64.96
CA LEU A 62 1.22 -15.48 64.95
C LEU A 62 1.30 -16.16 66.33
N PRO A 63 1.82 -17.41 66.37
CA PRO A 63 3.21 -17.51 66.81
C PRO A 63 4.12 -18.44 65.96
N ASP A 64 5.41 -18.26 66.21
CA ASP A 64 6.62 -18.70 65.52
C ASP A 64 6.88 -20.22 65.41
N ALA A 65 7.61 -20.60 64.36
CA ALA A 65 8.65 -21.64 64.42
C ALA A 65 9.63 -21.53 63.22
N ASP A 66 10.89 -21.24 63.55
CA ASP A 66 12.18 -21.59 62.93
C ASP A 66 12.43 -21.59 61.41
N HIS A 67 13.42 -20.77 61.04
CA HIS A 67 14.13 -20.73 59.75
C HIS A 67 14.98 -21.98 59.49
N PRO A 68 15.23 -22.28 58.21
CA PRO A 68 16.60 -22.07 57.74
C PRO A 68 16.64 -21.15 56.50
N THR A 69 17.62 -20.25 56.55
CA THR A 69 17.98 -19.25 55.56
C THR A 69 18.39 -19.88 54.23
N GLY A 70 17.52 -19.76 53.23
CA GLY A 70 17.85 -19.89 51.80
C GLY A 70 17.57 -18.55 51.14
N GLN A 71 18.63 -17.77 50.90
CA GLN A 71 18.60 -16.48 50.24
C GLN A 71 18.30 -16.70 48.75
N VAL A 72 17.02 -16.83 48.41
CA VAL A 72 16.55 -16.73 47.02
C VAL A 72 16.62 -15.28 46.62
N ASP A 73 17.53 -14.95 45.70
CA ASP A 73 17.67 -13.62 45.11
C ASP A 73 16.31 -13.10 44.67
N SER A 74 15.84 -12.06 45.36
CA SER A 74 14.64 -11.29 44.99
C SER A 74 14.79 -10.64 43.60
N GLU A 75 16.02 -10.52 43.08
CA GLU A 75 16.29 -10.19 41.69
C GLU A 75 15.99 -11.33 40.70
N GLN A 76 16.14 -12.61 41.07
CA GLN A 76 15.81 -13.73 40.16
C GLN A 76 14.30 -14.00 40.09
N VAL A 77 13.55 -13.74 41.16
CA VAL A 77 12.08 -13.82 41.14
C VAL A 77 11.47 -12.63 40.39
N ALA A 78 12.07 -11.44 40.50
CA ALA A 78 11.69 -10.28 39.68
C ALA A 78 12.09 -10.41 38.20
N ARG A 79 13.21 -11.09 37.89
CA ARG A 79 13.66 -11.37 36.51
C ARG A 79 12.96 -12.56 35.85
N ARG A 80 12.21 -13.37 36.61
CA ARG A 80 11.33 -14.43 36.08
C ARG A 80 9.90 -13.99 35.80
N SER A 81 9.57 -12.71 36.02
CA SER A 81 8.23 -12.15 35.80
C SER A 81 8.14 -11.14 34.64
N MET A 82 9.16 -11.07 33.76
CA MET A 82 9.16 -10.22 32.55
C MET A 82 9.46 -10.99 31.25
N THR A 83 9.15 -12.29 31.19
CA THR A 83 9.30 -13.10 29.96
C THR A 83 8.09 -13.97 29.64
N ASP A 84 6.93 -13.71 30.26
CA ASP A 84 5.67 -14.36 29.88
C ASP A 84 4.58 -13.31 29.72
N SER A 85 4.76 -12.43 28.71
CA SER A 85 3.62 -11.70 28.18
C SER A 85 2.81 -12.72 27.36
N THR A 86 1.91 -13.42 28.03
CA THR A 86 0.92 -14.28 27.36
C THR A 86 0.25 -13.48 26.25
N ARG A 87 0.26 -14.02 25.03
CA ARG A 87 -0.43 -13.39 23.89
C ARG A 87 -1.90 -13.16 24.27
N PRO A 88 -2.49 -11.98 23.95
CA PRO A 88 -3.87 -11.69 24.31
C PRO A 88 -4.81 -12.70 23.66
N THR A 89 -5.80 -13.15 24.41
CA THR A 89 -6.87 -14.03 23.93
C THR A 89 -7.75 -13.31 22.91
N PRO A 90 -8.48 -14.04 22.03
CA PRO A 90 -9.42 -13.41 21.11
C PRO A 90 -10.44 -12.48 21.78
N THR A 91 -10.89 -12.82 22.98
CA THR A 91 -11.81 -11.98 23.76
C THR A 91 -11.16 -10.67 24.21
N GLU A 92 -9.91 -10.71 24.67
CA GLU A 92 -9.17 -9.51 25.06
C GLU A 92 -8.88 -8.61 23.86
N ILE A 93 -8.52 -9.20 22.71
CA ILE A 93 -8.33 -8.48 21.44
C ILE A 93 -9.61 -7.72 21.06
N ARG A 94 -10.77 -8.39 21.06
CA ARG A 94 -12.06 -7.75 20.74
C ARG A 94 -12.43 -6.67 21.74
N ALA A 95 -12.22 -6.91 23.04
CA ALA A 95 -12.50 -5.92 24.09
C ALA A 95 -11.65 -4.65 23.90
N TYR A 96 -10.36 -4.81 23.59
CA TYR A 96 -9.46 -3.71 23.32
C TYR A 96 -9.88 -2.92 22.07
N ARG A 97 -10.20 -3.62 20.99
CA ARG A 97 -10.70 -3.01 19.74
C ARG A 97 -11.97 -2.20 19.97
N ALA A 98 -12.92 -2.73 20.73
CA ALA A 98 -14.18 -2.05 21.06
C ALA A 98 -13.97 -0.78 21.90
N ALA A 99 -12.92 -0.73 22.73
CA ALA A 99 -12.56 0.45 23.52
C ALA A 99 -11.80 1.52 22.71
N HIS A 100 -11.22 1.18 21.56
CA HIS A 100 -10.37 2.06 20.76
C HIS A 100 -10.87 2.25 19.31
N GLN A 101 -12.16 2.55 19.16
CA GLN A 101 -12.85 2.60 17.84
C GLN A 101 -12.29 3.65 16.86
N THR A 102 -11.56 4.64 17.37
CA THR A 102 -10.94 5.70 16.54
C THR A 102 -9.59 5.30 15.95
N LEU A 103 -8.91 4.30 16.53
CA LEU A 103 -7.63 3.83 16.02
C LEU A 103 -7.81 2.97 14.77
N ARG A 104 -6.80 2.95 13.90
CA ARG A 104 -6.77 2.02 12.77
C ARG A 104 -6.41 0.63 13.27
N GLU A 105 -6.88 -0.38 12.53
CA GLU A 105 -6.69 -1.80 12.88
C GLU A 105 -5.20 -2.16 13.04
N ARG A 106 -4.31 -1.60 12.18
CA ARG A 106 -2.87 -1.75 12.34
C ARG A 106 -2.35 -1.21 13.66
N ASP A 107 -2.77 0.00 14.05
CA ASP A 107 -2.28 0.65 15.26
C ASP A 107 -2.72 -0.12 16.51
N ILE A 108 -3.94 -0.66 16.48
CA ILE A 108 -4.44 -1.56 17.52
C ILE A 108 -3.58 -2.82 17.61
N ALA A 109 -3.31 -3.47 16.47
CA ALA A 109 -2.48 -4.68 16.43
C ALA A 109 -1.07 -4.41 16.98
N ALA A 110 -0.45 -3.29 16.60
CA ALA A 110 0.85 -2.86 17.10
C ALA A 110 0.84 -2.60 18.61
N GLN A 111 -0.17 -1.91 19.14
CA GLN A 111 -0.30 -1.64 20.58
C GLN A 111 -0.51 -2.91 21.41
N LEU A 112 -1.17 -3.92 20.83
CA LEU A 112 -1.35 -5.24 21.44
C LEU A 112 -0.17 -6.20 21.23
N GLY A 113 0.82 -5.83 20.42
CA GLY A 113 1.94 -6.70 20.07
C GLY A 113 1.54 -7.94 19.26
N ILE A 114 0.49 -7.83 18.44
CA ILE A 114 -0.03 -8.92 17.59
C ILE A 114 0.01 -8.54 16.10
N SER A 115 -0.16 -9.53 15.23
CA SER A 115 -0.30 -9.27 13.79
C SER A 115 -1.69 -8.74 13.45
N GLU A 116 -1.81 -8.04 12.31
CA GLU A 116 -3.10 -7.54 11.82
C GLU A 116 -4.06 -8.70 11.49
N ALA A 117 -3.55 -9.81 10.98
CA ALA A 117 -4.33 -11.03 10.79
C ALA A 117 -4.87 -11.61 12.11
N ALA A 118 -4.14 -11.51 13.22
CA ALA A 118 -4.64 -11.96 14.52
C ALA A 118 -5.81 -11.12 15.02
N LEU A 119 -5.78 -9.81 14.77
CA LEU A 119 -6.87 -8.90 15.06
C LEU A 119 -8.15 -9.27 14.28
N VAL A 120 -8.02 -9.62 13.00
CA VAL A 120 -9.14 -10.07 12.17
C VAL A 120 -9.60 -11.48 12.54
N ALA A 121 -8.67 -12.39 12.82
CA ALA A 121 -8.97 -13.75 13.23
C ALA A 121 -9.83 -13.79 14.50
N ALA A 122 -9.57 -12.90 15.47
CA ALA A 122 -10.35 -12.81 16.69
C ALA A 122 -11.86 -12.53 16.46
N GLU A 123 -12.24 -12.07 15.27
CA GLU A 123 -13.62 -11.79 14.86
C GLU A 123 -14.29 -12.91 14.05
N CYS A 124 -13.59 -14.04 13.83
CA CYS A 124 -14.11 -15.15 13.06
C CYS A 124 -15.38 -15.75 13.68
N GLY A 125 -16.41 -15.97 12.84
CA GLY A 125 -17.74 -16.41 13.26
C GLY A 125 -18.63 -15.28 13.82
N LEU A 126 -18.13 -14.04 13.88
CA LEU A 126 -18.88 -12.86 14.30
C LEU A 126 -18.98 -11.84 13.15
N THR A 127 -17.85 -11.21 12.83
CA THR A 127 -17.75 -10.17 11.80
C THR A 127 -16.70 -10.49 10.73
N ALA A 128 -15.99 -11.61 10.88
CA ALA A 128 -15.07 -12.15 9.89
C ALA A 128 -15.39 -13.62 9.57
N ILE A 129 -15.03 -14.03 8.36
CA ILE A 129 -15.08 -15.42 7.87
C ILE A 129 -13.71 -15.75 7.29
N ARG A 130 -13.08 -16.85 7.70
CA ARG A 130 -11.86 -17.35 7.06
C ARG A 130 -12.19 -17.88 5.68
N ILE A 131 -11.40 -17.44 4.71
CA ILE A 131 -11.49 -17.87 3.31
C ILE A 131 -10.11 -18.34 2.83
N ASP A 132 -10.11 -19.14 1.77
CA ASP A 132 -8.92 -19.56 1.07
C ASP A 132 -8.14 -18.32 0.60
N ALA A 133 -6.85 -18.35 0.87
CA ALA A 133 -5.93 -17.26 0.58
C ALA A 133 -5.26 -17.40 -0.80
N ASP A 134 -5.60 -18.45 -1.57
CA ASP A 134 -5.07 -18.62 -2.92
C ASP A 134 -5.40 -17.40 -3.79
N ALA A 135 -4.36 -16.61 -4.07
CA ALA A 135 -4.48 -15.38 -4.82
C ALA A 135 -5.07 -15.62 -6.21
N ASN A 136 -4.71 -16.72 -6.87
CA ASN A 136 -5.18 -17.00 -8.22
C ASN A 136 -6.66 -17.41 -8.23
N ARG A 137 -7.11 -18.20 -7.26
CA ARG A 137 -8.55 -18.51 -7.09
C ARG A 137 -9.38 -17.26 -6.86
N PHE A 138 -8.87 -16.30 -6.09
CA PHE A 138 -9.53 -15.00 -5.93
C PHE A 138 -9.51 -14.19 -7.24
N LEU A 139 -8.33 -14.02 -7.83
CA LEU A 139 -8.12 -13.12 -8.97
C LEU A 139 -8.97 -13.51 -10.19
N VAL A 140 -9.16 -14.80 -10.48
CA VAL A 140 -10.01 -15.23 -11.60
C VAL A 140 -11.49 -14.87 -11.45
N ARG A 141 -11.92 -14.52 -10.22
CA ARG A 141 -13.29 -14.09 -9.91
C ARG A 141 -13.39 -12.61 -9.57
N ALA A 142 -12.27 -11.90 -9.44
CA ALA A 142 -12.24 -10.53 -8.92
C ALA A 142 -13.01 -9.53 -9.80
N GLU A 143 -13.07 -9.77 -11.13
CA GLU A 143 -13.86 -8.97 -12.07
C GLU A 143 -15.36 -9.00 -11.75
N GLU A 144 -15.88 -10.12 -11.22
CA GLU A 144 -17.29 -10.28 -10.88
C GLU A 144 -17.75 -9.27 -9.81
N LEU A 145 -16.85 -8.75 -8.99
CA LEU A 145 -17.17 -7.78 -7.93
C LEU A 145 -17.58 -6.40 -8.47
N GLY A 146 -17.36 -6.12 -9.76
CA GLY A 146 -17.55 -4.80 -10.34
C GLY A 146 -16.58 -3.77 -9.75
N GLU A 147 -17.04 -2.53 -9.57
CA GLU A 147 -16.20 -1.46 -9.05
C GLU A 147 -15.93 -1.65 -7.54
N VAL A 148 -14.67 -1.69 -7.17
CA VAL A 148 -14.20 -1.86 -5.78
C VAL A 148 -13.11 -0.83 -5.47
N MET A 149 -12.63 -0.80 -4.23
CA MET A 149 -11.38 -0.14 -3.87
C MET A 149 -10.34 -1.20 -3.49
N ALA A 150 -9.25 -1.24 -4.24
CA ALA A 150 -8.08 -2.07 -4.00
C ALA A 150 -7.06 -1.30 -3.14
N LEU A 151 -6.61 -1.90 -2.04
CA LEU A 151 -5.67 -1.30 -1.10
C LEU A 151 -4.44 -2.19 -0.95
N THR A 152 -3.28 -1.60 -1.24
CA THR A 152 -1.97 -2.19 -0.97
C THR A 152 -1.13 -1.19 -0.18
N ARG A 153 -0.34 -1.68 0.79
CA ARG A 153 0.46 -0.82 1.67
C ARG A 153 1.73 -1.50 2.16
N ASN A 154 2.69 -0.69 2.56
CA ASN A 154 3.81 -1.10 3.41
C ASN A 154 3.76 -0.32 4.74
N GLU A 155 4.90 -0.21 5.44
CA GLU A 155 4.97 0.54 6.70
C GLU A 155 4.67 2.04 6.50
N SER A 156 5.04 2.59 5.36
CA SER A 156 5.20 4.03 5.16
C SER A 156 4.31 4.62 4.06
N ALA A 157 3.69 3.79 3.22
CA ALA A 157 2.79 4.22 2.15
C ALA A 157 1.52 3.35 2.11
N VAL A 158 0.37 4.01 1.93
CA VAL A 158 -0.93 3.37 1.64
C VAL A 158 -1.38 3.83 0.26
N HIS A 159 -1.65 2.87 -0.63
CA HIS A 159 -2.12 3.08 -1.99
C HIS A 159 -3.51 2.49 -2.15
N GLU A 160 -4.49 3.36 -2.43
CA GLU A 160 -5.88 3.00 -2.68
C GLU A 160 -6.25 3.33 -4.12
N LYS A 161 -6.77 2.34 -4.86
CA LYS A 161 -7.17 2.49 -6.25
C LYS A 161 -8.59 1.99 -6.43
N ILE A 162 -9.45 2.83 -6.98
CA ILE A 162 -10.86 2.52 -7.23
C ILE A 162 -11.03 2.14 -8.69
N GLY A 163 -11.68 1.01 -8.95
CA GLY A 163 -11.92 0.52 -10.30
C GLY A 163 -12.36 -0.94 -10.33
N VAL A 164 -12.34 -1.52 -11.52
CA VAL A 164 -12.67 -2.93 -11.79
C VAL A 164 -11.38 -3.74 -11.98
N TYR A 165 -11.37 -4.99 -11.54
CA TYR A 165 -10.30 -5.93 -11.85
C TYR A 165 -10.46 -6.44 -13.28
N GLU A 166 -9.69 -5.90 -14.21
CA GLU A 166 -9.78 -6.26 -15.62
C GLU A 166 -8.49 -6.95 -16.10
N ASN A 167 -8.58 -7.72 -17.17
CA ASN A 167 -7.43 -8.30 -17.87
C ASN A 167 -6.49 -9.07 -16.93
N VAL A 168 -7.09 -9.88 -16.07
CA VAL A 168 -6.38 -10.72 -15.10
C VAL A 168 -5.67 -11.86 -15.83
N LYS A 169 -4.37 -12.02 -15.54
CA LYS A 169 -3.51 -13.07 -16.08
C LYS A 169 -2.86 -13.82 -14.91
N PRO A 170 -3.50 -14.88 -14.40
CA PRO A 170 -2.94 -15.69 -13.31
C PRO A 170 -1.68 -16.43 -13.76
N GLY A 171 -0.72 -16.57 -12.85
CA GLY A 171 0.48 -17.38 -13.05
C GLY A 171 0.99 -17.98 -11.74
N PRO A 172 1.77 -19.07 -11.79
CA PRO A 172 2.25 -19.76 -10.59
C PRO A 172 3.33 -18.96 -9.84
N GLY A 173 4.19 -18.24 -10.56
CA GLY A 173 5.25 -17.41 -9.97
C GLY A 173 4.88 -15.93 -9.82
N ALA A 174 4.08 -15.42 -10.76
CA ALA A 174 3.56 -14.06 -10.74
C ALA A 174 2.26 -13.99 -11.54
N SER A 175 1.29 -13.23 -11.03
CA SER A 175 0.03 -12.92 -11.68
C SER A 175 -0.04 -11.44 -11.99
N LEU A 176 -0.70 -11.09 -13.09
CA LEU A 176 -0.84 -9.70 -13.54
C LEU A 176 -2.32 -9.31 -13.54
N VAL A 177 -2.62 -8.10 -13.09
CA VAL A 177 -3.90 -7.43 -13.35
C VAL A 177 -3.54 -6.18 -14.14
N LEU A 178 -4.09 -6.03 -15.34
CA LEU A 178 -3.68 -5.01 -16.30
C LEU A 178 -4.90 -4.21 -16.76
N GLY A 179 -5.70 -3.76 -15.78
CA GLY A 179 -6.88 -2.94 -16.00
C GLY A 179 -6.53 -1.46 -16.19
N SER A 180 -7.51 -0.68 -16.65
CA SER A 180 -7.29 0.76 -16.85
C SER A 180 -7.08 1.51 -15.52
N GLU A 181 -7.76 1.02 -14.47
CA GLU A 181 -7.64 1.55 -13.12
C GLU A 181 -6.79 0.64 -12.21
N ILE A 182 -7.19 -0.62 -12.03
CA ILE A 182 -6.48 -1.57 -11.15
C ILE A 182 -5.36 -2.25 -11.95
N ASP A 183 -4.12 -1.84 -11.67
CA ASP A 183 -2.89 -2.42 -12.23
C ASP A 183 -2.04 -3.01 -11.09
N LEU A 184 -1.84 -4.34 -11.13
CA LEU A 184 -1.17 -5.11 -10.07
C LEU A 184 -0.09 -6.02 -10.64
N ARG A 185 1.00 -6.17 -9.89
CA ARG A 185 1.87 -7.35 -9.94
C ARG A 185 1.62 -8.14 -8.66
N VAL A 186 1.15 -9.37 -8.77
CA VAL A 186 0.79 -10.21 -7.63
C VAL A 186 1.76 -11.39 -7.55
N PHE A 187 2.24 -11.69 -6.35
CA PHE A 187 3.13 -12.81 -6.05
C PHE A 187 2.37 -13.83 -5.18
N PRO A 188 1.72 -14.84 -5.78
CA PRO A 188 0.78 -15.71 -5.07
C PRO A 188 1.38 -16.42 -3.85
N SER A 189 2.67 -16.79 -3.91
CA SER A 189 3.36 -17.49 -2.82
C SER A 189 3.47 -16.70 -1.51
N ALA A 190 3.26 -15.38 -1.56
CA ALA A 190 3.28 -14.53 -0.37
C ALA A 190 1.92 -14.47 0.34
N TRP A 191 0.85 -14.96 -0.28
CA TRP A 191 -0.49 -14.97 0.30
C TRP A 191 -0.68 -16.25 1.11
N ALA A 192 -1.03 -16.12 2.40
CA ALA A 192 -1.12 -17.26 3.31
C ALA A 192 -2.46 -17.33 4.06
N HIS A 193 -3.08 -16.19 4.34
CA HIS A 193 -4.36 -16.14 5.06
C HIS A 193 -5.33 -15.16 4.40
N GLY A 194 -6.60 -15.54 4.32
CA GLY A 194 -7.68 -14.76 3.73
C GLY A 194 -8.86 -14.62 4.69
N PHE A 195 -9.46 -13.44 4.72
CA PHE A 195 -10.65 -13.17 5.52
C PHE A 195 -11.66 -12.32 4.75
N ALA A 196 -12.93 -12.73 4.77
CA ALA A 196 -14.04 -11.87 4.40
C ALA A 196 -14.53 -11.13 5.66
N VAL A 197 -14.48 -9.80 5.66
CA VAL A 197 -14.74 -8.96 6.83
C VAL A 197 -15.94 -8.05 6.57
N SER A 198 -16.87 -8.01 7.52
CA SER A 198 -18.02 -7.10 7.54
C SER A 198 -17.94 -6.17 8.75
N LYS A 199 -17.95 -4.86 8.54
CA LYS A 199 -17.90 -3.86 9.62
C LYS A 199 -19.02 -2.85 9.46
N ARG A 200 -19.62 -2.41 10.57
CA ARG A 200 -20.53 -1.26 10.55
C ARG A 200 -19.74 0.03 10.64
N ASP A 201 -20.02 0.98 9.76
CA ASP A 201 -19.47 2.33 9.89
C ASP A 201 -20.24 3.16 10.93
N ALA A 202 -19.86 4.43 11.07
CA ALA A 202 -20.47 5.34 12.05
C ALA A 202 -21.96 5.62 11.78
N ASN A 203 -22.42 5.44 10.55
CA ASN A 203 -23.82 5.59 10.17
C ASN A 203 -24.62 4.29 10.33
N GLY A 204 -23.94 3.19 10.66
CA GLY A 204 -24.52 1.86 10.83
C GLY A 204 -24.51 1.01 9.56
N ASP A 205 -24.01 1.54 8.44
CA ASP A 205 -23.95 0.86 7.15
C ASP A 205 -22.88 -0.24 7.16
N VAL A 206 -23.19 -1.37 6.53
CA VAL A 206 -22.28 -2.52 6.50
C VAL A 206 -21.28 -2.37 5.36
N ARG A 207 -20.01 -2.17 5.70
CA ARG A 207 -18.86 -2.19 4.81
C ARG A 207 -18.29 -3.60 4.75
N ARG A 208 -18.09 -4.12 3.54
CA ARG A 208 -17.55 -5.45 3.29
C ARG A 208 -16.18 -5.37 2.65
N SER A 209 -15.33 -6.34 2.96
CA SER A 209 -14.01 -6.45 2.34
C SER A 209 -13.52 -7.89 2.28
N LEU A 210 -12.61 -8.16 1.36
CA LEU A 210 -11.75 -9.32 1.34
C LEU A 210 -10.35 -8.85 1.73
N GLN A 211 -9.73 -9.49 2.71
CA GLN A 211 -8.44 -9.08 3.26
C GLN A 211 -7.49 -10.26 3.28
N PHE A 212 -6.31 -10.07 2.69
CA PHE A 212 -5.30 -11.11 2.50
C PHE A 212 -4.02 -10.73 3.22
N PHE A 213 -3.38 -11.74 3.81
CA PHE A 213 -2.24 -11.59 4.70
C PHE A 213 -1.16 -12.61 4.37
N ASP A 214 0.09 -12.27 4.69
CA ASP A 214 1.22 -13.17 4.58
C ASP A 214 1.28 -14.16 5.76
N LYS A 215 2.25 -15.08 5.74
CA LYS A 215 2.41 -16.10 6.79
C LYS A 215 2.75 -15.55 8.18
N TRP A 216 3.10 -14.27 8.28
CA TRP A 216 3.35 -13.57 9.54
C TRP A 216 2.12 -12.78 10.01
N GLY A 217 1.09 -12.69 9.17
CA GLY A 217 -0.13 -11.95 9.44
C GLY A 217 -0.04 -10.45 9.11
N ASN A 218 0.93 -10.03 8.29
CA ASN A 218 0.96 -8.68 7.75
C ASN A 218 0.01 -8.57 6.56
N ALA A 219 -0.67 -7.43 6.41
CA ALA A 219 -1.57 -7.20 5.30
C ALA A 219 -0.81 -7.20 3.97
N VAL A 220 -1.25 -8.05 3.04
CA VAL A 220 -0.72 -8.14 1.68
C VAL A 220 -1.58 -7.31 0.73
N HIS A 221 -2.89 -7.50 0.78
CA HIS A 221 -3.82 -6.82 -0.12
C HIS A 221 -5.24 -6.82 0.46
N LYS A 222 -6.01 -5.76 0.19
CA LYS A 222 -7.41 -5.69 0.60
C LYS A 222 -8.28 -5.17 -0.54
N VAL A 223 -9.49 -5.73 -0.63
CA VAL A 223 -10.51 -5.33 -1.59
C VAL A 223 -11.75 -4.92 -0.82
N HIS A 224 -12.08 -3.63 -0.88
CA HIS A 224 -13.24 -3.06 -0.20
C HIS A 224 -14.38 -2.86 -1.20
N LEU A 225 -15.55 -3.38 -0.85
CA LEU A 225 -16.77 -3.12 -1.61
C LEU A 225 -17.17 -1.65 -1.49
N ARG A 226 -17.72 -1.13 -2.58
CA ARG A 226 -18.33 0.18 -2.73
C ARG A 226 -19.84 0.00 -2.92
N ALA A 227 -20.56 1.12 -2.95
CA ALA A 227 -22.00 1.12 -3.19
C ALA A 227 -22.37 0.54 -4.58
N THR A 228 -21.43 0.64 -5.53
CA THR A 228 -21.52 0.19 -6.92
C THR A 228 -21.01 -1.24 -7.14
N SER A 229 -20.47 -1.91 -6.11
CA SER A 229 -19.99 -3.29 -6.24
C SER A 229 -21.15 -4.27 -6.37
N ASP A 230 -20.88 -5.42 -7.00
CA ASP A 230 -21.80 -6.55 -7.03
C ASP A 230 -21.72 -7.34 -5.71
N LEU A 231 -22.72 -7.14 -4.87
CA LEU A 231 -22.84 -7.82 -3.58
C LEU A 231 -23.16 -9.32 -3.74
N GLU A 232 -23.92 -9.72 -4.76
CA GLU A 232 -24.24 -11.12 -4.99
C GLU A 232 -23.00 -11.89 -5.44
N ALA A 233 -22.18 -11.29 -6.28
CA ALA A 233 -20.87 -11.84 -6.65
C ALA A 233 -19.97 -12.01 -5.43
N TYR A 234 -19.90 -10.99 -4.56
CA TYR A 234 -19.17 -11.09 -3.31
C TYR A 234 -19.64 -12.28 -2.46
N ASP A 235 -20.95 -12.42 -2.25
CA ASP A 235 -21.48 -13.52 -1.43
C ASP A 235 -21.15 -14.89 -2.04
N ARG A 236 -21.20 -15.02 -3.38
CA ARG A 236 -20.76 -16.25 -4.09
C ARG A 236 -19.26 -16.50 -3.97
N ILE A 237 -18.42 -15.46 -3.97
CA ILE A 237 -16.96 -15.59 -3.78
C ILE A 237 -16.65 -16.05 -2.36
N VAL A 238 -17.26 -15.40 -1.37
CA VAL A 238 -17.06 -15.77 0.04
C VAL A 238 -17.53 -17.19 0.29
N ALA A 239 -18.67 -17.61 -0.26
CA ALA A 239 -19.17 -18.97 -0.11
C ALA A 239 -18.22 -20.03 -0.73
N ASP A 240 -17.69 -19.78 -1.93
CA ASP A 240 -16.77 -20.70 -2.63
C ASP A 240 -15.39 -20.79 -1.95
N LEU A 241 -14.89 -19.67 -1.42
CA LEU A 241 -13.59 -19.63 -0.77
C LEU A 241 -13.66 -19.96 0.71
N ARG A 242 -14.83 -20.10 1.33
CA ARG A 242 -14.97 -20.33 2.78
C ARG A 242 -14.21 -21.59 3.22
N LEU A 243 -13.39 -21.47 4.26
CA LEU A 243 -12.70 -22.61 4.88
C LEU A 243 -13.56 -23.24 5.98
N ASP A 244 -13.37 -24.54 6.23
CA ASP A 244 -14.04 -25.21 7.36
C ASP A 244 -13.55 -24.69 8.71
N ASP A 245 -12.24 -24.46 8.82
CA ASP A 245 -11.66 -23.80 10.00
C ASP A 245 -12.11 -22.34 10.07
N GLN A 246 -12.82 -22.00 11.15
CA GLN A 246 -13.25 -20.65 11.50
C GLN A 246 -12.74 -20.26 12.90
N SER A 247 -11.62 -20.84 13.34
CA SER A 247 -11.02 -20.57 14.63
C SER A 247 -10.70 -19.08 14.81
N GLN A 248 -10.87 -18.59 16.03
CA GLN A 248 -10.55 -17.20 16.38
C GLN A 248 -9.07 -16.99 16.73
N GLU A 249 -8.33 -18.09 16.93
CA GLU A 249 -6.91 -18.05 17.27
C GLU A 249 -6.06 -17.85 16.00
N PHE A 250 -4.97 -17.11 16.13
CA PHE A 250 -4.01 -16.91 15.05
C PHE A 250 -2.58 -17.09 15.58
N ALA A 251 -1.81 -17.89 14.85
CA ALA A 251 -0.39 -18.08 15.10
C ALA A 251 0.39 -17.67 13.85
N ALA A 252 1.14 -16.58 13.96
CA ALA A 252 2.10 -16.18 12.94
C ALA A 252 3.23 -17.22 12.84
N ALA A 253 3.78 -17.41 11.64
CA ALA A 253 5.02 -18.16 11.46
C ALA A 253 6.17 -17.47 12.23
N THR A 254 7.05 -18.27 12.83
CA THR A 254 8.08 -17.78 13.78
C THR A 254 9.36 -17.24 13.13
N ILE A 255 9.58 -17.47 11.83
CA ILE A 255 10.80 -17.04 11.13
C ILE A 255 10.46 -15.84 10.25
N ALA A 256 10.78 -14.63 10.71
CA ALA A 256 10.67 -13.39 9.91
C ALA A 256 11.46 -13.51 8.59
N PRO A 257 11.06 -12.80 7.51
CA PRO A 257 11.82 -12.83 6.27
C PRO A 257 13.21 -12.23 6.51
N ALA A 258 14.24 -12.82 5.89
CA ALA A 258 15.54 -12.16 5.78
C ALA A 258 15.36 -10.88 4.95
N SER A 259 15.97 -9.77 5.35
CA SER A 259 15.99 -8.58 4.48
C SER A 259 16.88 -8.87 3.27
N ASP A 260 16.46 -8.35 2.10
CA ASP A 260 17.22 -8.46 0.84
C ASP A 260 18.47 -7.57 0.81
N ASP A 261 18.81 -6.92 1.93
CA ASP A 261 20.07 -6.21 2.13
C ASP A 261 21.20 -7.22 2.39
N ALA A 262 21.51 -8.02 1.38
CA ALA A 262 22.71 -8.84 1.37
C ALA A 262 23.92 -7.91 1.51
N ILE A 263 24.63 -7.98 2.65
CA ILE A 263 25.85 -7.21 2.90
C ILE A 263 27.01 -7.90 2.17
N GLY A 264 27.06 -7.74 0.85
CA GLY A 264 28.18 -8.16 0.01
C GLY A 264 29.18 -7.04 -0.22
N THR A 265 30.44 -7.40 -0.51
CA THR A 265 31.41 -6.46 -1.09
C THR A 265 30.95 -6.11 -2.50
N VAL A 266 30.72 -4.84 -2.79
CA VAL A 266 30.27 -4.40 -4.12
C VAL A 266 31.46 -4.31 -5.06
N ASP A 267 31.48 -5.13 -6.10
CA ASP A 267 32.34 -4.92 -7.27
C ASP A 267 31.68 -3.85 -8.16
N THR A 268 32.11 -2.60 -7.99
CA THR A 268 31.55 -1.44 -8.69
C THR A 268 31.75 -1.53 -10.21
N GLU A 269 32.85 -2.10 -10.69
CA GLU A 269 33.11 -2.26 -12.12
C GLU A 269 32.14 -3.27 -12.72
N ALA A 270 31.99 -4.44 -12.09
CA ALA A 270 31.02 -5.43 -12.53
C ALA A 270 29.58 -4.91 -12.45
N LEU A 271 29.22 -4.18 -11.38
CA LEU A 271 27.91 -3.54 -11.24
C LEU A 271 27.63 -2.59 -12.41
N ARG A 272 28.54 -1.65 -12.68
CA ARG A 272 28.36 -0.68 -13.77
C ARG A 272 28.32 -1.35 -15.14
N ASP A 273 29.15 -2.36 -15.38
CA ASP A 273 29.16 -3.12 -16.64
C ASP A 273 27.80 -3.79 -16.89
N HIS A 274 27.22 -4.45 -15.89
CA HIS A 274 25.90 -5.08 -16.04
C HIS A 274 24.76 -4.07 -16.13
N TRP A 275 24.79 -3.00 -15.32
CA TRP A 275 23.74 -1.98 -15.30
C TRP A 275 23.64 -1.23 -16.62
N THR A 276 24.78 -0.87 -17.22
CA THR A 276 24.82 -0.15 -18.50
C THR A 276 24.35 -1.00 -19.69
N LYS A 277 24.36 -2.33 -19.55
CA LYS A 277 23.90 -3.29 -20.57
C LYS A 277 22.43 -3.71 -20.41
N LEU A 278 21.71 -3.17 -19.44
CA LEU A 278 20.28 -3.42 -19.29
C LEU A 278 19.55 -3.01 -20.57
N THR A 279 18.63 -3.86 -21.02
CA THR A 279 17.76 -3.60 -22.17
C THR A 279 16.31 -3.48 -21.75
N ASP A 280 16.00 -3.83 -20.50
CA ASP A 280 14.67 -3.73 -19.90
C ASP A 280 14.78 -3.51 -18.38
N THR A 281 13.87 -2.71 -17.82
CA THR A 281 13.89 -2.36 -16.38
C THR A 281 13.67 -3.56 -15.47
N HIS A 282 12.99 -4.61 -15.92
CA HIS A 282 12.73 -5.83 -15.15
C HIS A 282 13.98 -6.71 -15.00
N GLN A 283 15.01 -6.51 -15.82
CA GLN A 283 16.31 -7.18 -15.68
C GLN A 283 17.09 -6.72 -14.44
N PHE A 284 16.78 -5.52 -13.92
CA PHE A 284 17.50 -4.91 -12.80
C PHE A 284 17.54 -5.80 -11.55
N HIS A 285 16.40 -6.39 -11.18
CA HIS A 285 16.36 -7.26 -10.00
C HIS A 285 17.13 -8.58 -10.23
N GLY A 286 17.10 -9.11 -11.46
CA GLY A 286 17.92 -10.27 -11.84
C GLY A 286 19.42 -9.99 -11.70
N MET A 287 19.86 -8.82 -12.16
CA MET A 287 21.24 -8.34 -12.04
C MET A 287 21.70 -8.22 -10.58
N LEU A 288 20.90 -7.59 -9.71
CA LEU A 288 21.26 -7.45 -8.30
C LEU A 288 21.45 -8.81 -7.63
N ARG A 289 20.56 -9.78 -7.92
CA ARG A 289 20.68 -11.14 -7.40
C ARG A 289 21.90 -11.88 -7.93
N SER A 290 22.25 -11.74 -9.21
CA SER A 290 23.45 -12.39 -9.76
C SER A 290 24.73 -11.84 -9.15
N LEU A 291 24.75 -10.54 -8.82
CA LEU A 291 25.86 -9.89 -8.14
C LEU A 291 25.83 -10.06 -6.61
N LYS A 292 24.74 -10.60 -6.05
CA LYS A 292 24.52 -10.79 -4.61
C LYS A 292 24.66 -9.50 -3.79
N ILE A 293 24.16 -8.39 -4.34
CA ILE A 293 24.18 -7.07 -3.69
C ILE A 293 22.76 -6.56 -3.46
N GLY A 294 22.57 -5.84 -2.36
CA GLY A 294 21.32 -5.15 -2.07
C GLY A 294 21.08 -3.94 -2.98
N ARG A 295 19.82 -3.56 -3.14
CA ARG A 295 19.43 -2.40 -3.96
C ARG A 295 20.06 -1.11 -3.45
N ARG A 296 19.99 -0.86 -2.14
CA ARG A 296 20.58 0.33 -1.49
C ARG A 296 22.08 0.42 -1.78
N GLN A 297 22.81 -0.68 -1.57
CA GLN A 297 24.25 -0.73 -1.84
C GLN A 297 24.56 -0.43 -3.31
N ALA A 298 23.78 -0.99 -4.24
CA ALA A 298 23.95 -0.74 -5.67
C ALA A 298 23.73 0.74 -6.03
N LEU A 299 22.74 1.41 -5.44
CA LEU A 299 22.48 2.84 -5.66
C LEU A 299 23.64 3.72 -5.18
N HIS A 300 24.20 3.43 -4.01
CA HIS A 300 25.37 4.13 -3.48
C HIS A 300 26.64 3.89 -4.29
N ALA A 301 26.83 2.68 -4.83
CA ALA A 301 28.06 2.29 -5.50
C ALA A 301 28.09 2.63 -7.00
N VAL A 302 26.93 2.67 -7.68
CA VAL A 302 26.90 2.70 -9.14
C VAL A 302 27.46 4.00 -9.71
N GLY A 303 27.24 5.16 -9.08
CA GLY A 303 27.73 6.47 -9.52
C GLY A 303 26.66 7.42 -10.09
N ASP A 304 26.90 8.72 -9.97
CA ASP A 304 25.93 9.82 -10.16
C ASP A 304 25.30 9.95 -11.55
N ASP A 305 25.91 9.36 -12.59
CA ASP A 305 25.33 9.30 -13.94
C ASP A 305 24.17 8.31 -14.04
N LEU A 306 24.14 7.29 -13.18
CA LEU A 306 23.12 6.23 -13.14
C LEU A 306 22.21 6.33 -11.92
N ALA A 307 22.71 6.78 -10.76
CA ALA A 307 21.87 7.03 -9.59
C ALA A 307 22.44 8.20 -8.76
N TRP A 308 21.59 9.15 -8.39
CA TRP A 308 21.98 10.26 -7.51
C TRP A 308 20.92 10.51 -6.43
N GLN A 309 21.37 10.94 -5.26
CA GLN A 309 20.48 11.27 -4.16
C GLN A 309 19.81 12.64 -4.38
N LEU A 310 18.54 12.71 -4.00
CA LEU A 310 17.72 13.90 -3.97
C LEU A 310 17.46 14.33 -2.53
N ASP A 311 17.17 15.61 -2.33
CA ASP A 311 16.75 16.12 -1.03
C ASP A 311 15.39 15.54 -0.60
N ALA A 312 15.15 15.54 0.72
CA ALA A 312 13.92 14.99 1.31
C ALA A 312 12.62 15.60 0.75
N GLY A 313 12.65 16.86 0.28
CA GLY A 313 11.51 17.52 -0.36
C GLY A 313 11.24 17.10 -1.81
N GLY A 314 12.09 16.25 -2.40
CA GLY A 314 12.04 15.89 -3.82
C GLY A 314 10.74 15.21 -4.25
N ILE A 315 10.14 14.36 -3.40
CA ILE A 315 8.86 13.72 -3.73
C ILE A 315 7.72 14.74 -3.80
N GLU A 316 7.61 15.63 -2.82
CA GLU A 316 6.56 16.65 -2.82
C GLU A 316 6.72 17.60 -4.02
N ALA A 317 7.95 18.02 -4.30
CA ALA A 317 8.26 18.84 -5.47
C ALA A 317 7.89 18.13 -6.79
N MET A 318 8.22 16.83 -6.92
CA MET A 318 7.85 16.03 -8.10
C MET A 318 6.33 15.89 -8.24
N MET A 319 5.61 15.59 -7.15
CA MET A 319 4.15 15.44 -7.21
C MET A 319 3.47 16.75 -7.61
N ARG A 320 3.85 17.87 -6.97
CA ARG A 320 3.28 19.19 -7.27
C ARG A 320 3.63 19.66 -8.67
N GLY A 321 4.88 19.48 -9.10
CA GLY A 321 5.31 19.79 -10.46
C GLY A 321 4.61 18.94 -11.51
N SER A 322 4.34 17.66 -11.21
CA SER A 322 3.55 16.80 -12.11
C SER A 322 2.09 17.26 -12.19
N ALA A 323 1.48 17.63 -11.06
CA ALA A 323 0.10 18.10 -11.01
C ALA A 323 -0.11 19.43 -11.74
N GLU A 324 0.85 20.36 -11.66
CA GLU A 324 0.78 21.68 -12.31
C GLU A 324 0.60 21.58 -13.84
N VAL A 325 1.20 20.57 -14.46
CA VAL A 325 1.15 20.36 -15.91
C VAL A 325 0.36 19.10 -16.31
N GLU A 326 -0.41 18.54 -15.38
CA GLU A 326 -1.17 17.29 -15.57
C GLU A 326 -0.33 16.14 -16.15
N LEU A 327 0.97 16.08 -15.79
CA LEU A 327 1.89 15.07 -16.29
C LEU A 327 1.46 13.69 -15.77
N PRO A 328 1.15 12.73 -16.65
CA PRO A 328 0.82 11.39 -16.20
C PRO A 328 2.05 10.69 -15.66
N ILE A 329 1.98 10.28 -14.39
CA ILE A 329 3.00 9.51 -13.68
C ILE A 329 2.55 8.07 -13.49
N MET A 330 3.48 7.24 -13.06
CA MET A 330 3.20 5.94 -12.47
C MET A 330 3.70 5.94 -11.02
N CYS A 331 2.88 5.46 -10.09
CA CYS A 331 3.18 5.39 -8.66
C CYS A 331 3.03 3.95 -8.18
N PHE A 332 4.13 3.37 -7.70
CA PHE A 332 4.25 1.98 -7.28
C PHE A 332 4.39 1.90 -5.77
N VAL A 333 3.47 1.19 -5.12
CA VAL A 333 3.55 0.85 -3.69
C VAL A 333 3.38 -0.66 -3.55
N GLY A 334 4.30 -1.28 -2.82
CA GLY A 334 4.33 -2.72 -2.62
C GLY A 334 4.02 -3.16 -1.19
N SER A 335 3.50 -4.37 -1.07
CA SER A 335 3.57 -5.23 0.10
C SER A 335 4.46 -6.45 -0.23
N ALA A 336 4.55 -7.42 0.68
CA ALA A 336 5.28 -8.67 0.41
C ALA A 336 4.72 -9.49 -0.76
N GLY A 337 3.44 -9.29 -1.12
CA GLY A 337 2.75 -10.12 -2.12
C GLY A 337 2.06 -9.38 -3.26
N VAL A 338 2.06 -8.05 -3.25
CA VAL A 338 1.46 -7.22 -4.31
C VAL A 338 2.29 -5.96 -4.52
N ILE A 339 2.48 -5.57 -5.76
CA ILE A 339 2.83 -4.20 -6.14
C ILE A 339 1.62 -3.60 -6.85
N GLN A 340 1.08 -2.52 -6.28
CA GLN A 340 -0.06 -1.80 -6.83
C GLN A 340 0.41 -0.51 -7.51
N ILE A 341 -0.12 -0.27 -8.71
CA ILE A 341 0.36 0.74 -9.63
C ILE A 341 -0.79 1.70 -9.95
N HIS A 342 -0.56 2.99 -9.72
CA HIS A 342 -1.38 4.04 -10.33
C HIS A 342 -0.70 4.49 -11.62
N SER A 343 -1.47 4.75 -12.69
CA SER A 343 -0.95 5.23 -13.97
C SER A 343 -1.81 6.38 -14.55
N GLY A 344 -1.51 7.62 -14.19
CA GLY A 344 -2.30 8.78 -14.56
C GLY A 344 -1.74 10.08 -13.98
N PRO A 345 -2.37 11.22 -14.28
CA PRO A 345 -2.08 12.46 -13.58
C PRO A 345 -2.54 12.38 -12.12
N VAL A 346 -1.94 13.21 -11.27
CA VAL A 346 -2.40 13.46 -9.90
C VAL A 346 -2.76 14.94 -9.76
N ALA A 347 -3.76 15.27 -8.95
CA ALA A 347 -4.22 16.66 -8.82
C ALA A 347 -4.33 17.14 -7.37
N ASN A 348 -5.06 16.42 -6.52
CA ASN A 348 -5.43 16.87 -5.18
C ASN A 348 -4.37 16.51 -4.15
N ILE A 349 -3.27 17.28 -4.13
CA ILE A 349 -2.11 17.03 -3.25
C ILE A 349 -2.19 17.87 -1.97
N ALA A 350 -2.21 17.20 -0.81
CA ALA A 350 -2.30 17.84 0.49
C ALA A 350 -1.27 17.31 1.49
N THR A 351 -0.60 18.22 2.20
CA THR A 351 0.31 17.89 3.30
C THR A 351 -0.41 18.07 4.64
N MET A 352 -0.44 17.03 5.46
CA MET A 352 -1.10 17.02 6.77
C MET A 352 -0.16 16.43 7.82
N GLY A 353 0.57 17.29 8.55
CA GLY A 353 1.63 16.84 9.44
C GLY A 353 2.71 16.07 8.67
N PRO A 354 3.06 14.83 9.07
CA PRO A 354 4.06 14.01 8.37
C PRO A 354 3.53 13.32 7.10
N TRP A 355 2.25 13.51 6.75
CA TRP A 355 1.61 12.83 5.63
C TRP A 355 1.58 13.71 4.39
N LEU A 356 2.11 13.20 3.29
CA LEU A 356 1.86 13.70 1.94
C LEU A 356 0.75 12.85 1.32
N ASN A 357 -0.33 13.50 0.87
CA ASN A 357 -1.53 12.82 0.41
C ASN A 357 -1.86 13.19 -1.03
N VAL A 358 -2.41 12.21 -1.76
CA VAL A 358 -3.21 12.42 -2.98
C VAL A 358 -4.64 12.00 -2.65
N MET A 359 -5.62 12.83 -2.96
CA MET A 359 -7.05 12.57 -2.71
C MET A 359 -7.86 12.70 -4.00
N ASP A 360 -7.45 12.00 -5.05
CA ASP A 360 -8.11 12.04 -6.35
C ASP A 360 -9.30 11.07 -6.43
N PRO A 361 -10.28 11.29 -7.32
CA PRO A 361 -11.54 10.53 -7.34
C PRO A 361 -11.39 9.01 -7.35
N THR A 362 -10.36 8.49 -8.05
CA THR A 362 -10.09 7.05 -8.12
C THR A 362 -8.76 6.65 -7.51
N PHE A 363 -7.94 7.58 -7.01
CA PHE A 363 -6.63 7.28 -6.46
C PHE A 363 -6.37 8.07 -5.20
N HIS A 364 -6.16 7.34 -4.10
CA HIS A 364 -5.64 7.93 -2.87
C HIS A 364 -4.25 7.39 -2.56
N LEU A 365 -3.39 8.29 -2.11
CA LEU A 365 -2.08 7.96 -1.59
C LEU A 365 -1.92 8.62 -0.23
N HIS A 366 -1.40 7.88 0.74
CA HIS A 366 -0.99 8.42 2.03
C HIS A 366 0.45 8.00 2.29
N LEU A 367 1.38 8.96 2.24
CA LEU A 367 2.81 8.72 2.36
C LEU A 367 3.38 9.39 3.61
N ARG A 368 4.03 8.62 4.47
CA ARG A 368 4.84 9.09 5.61
C ARG A 368 6.19 9.57 5.11
N THR A 369 6.31 10.85 4.83
CA THR A 369 7.57 11.43 4.34
C THR A 369 8.67 11.41 5.40
N ASP A 370 8.28 11.40 6.69
CA ASP A 370 9.18 11.27 7.83
C ASP A 370 9.78 9.86 7.99
N HIS A 371 9.25 8.85 7.31
CA HIS A 371 9.83 7.51 7.27
C HIS A 371 10.88 7.33 6.15
N ILE A 372 11.03 8.32 5.26
CA ILE A 372 11.96 8.24 4.12
C ILE A 372 13.35 8.63 4.60
N ALA A 373 14.30 7.70 4.49
CA ALA A 373 15.69 7.93 4.87
C ALA A 373 16.53 8.35 3.66
N GLU A 374 16.26 7.78 2.48
CA GLU A 374 16.98 8.11 1.26
C GLU A 374 16.00 8.28 0.10
N LEU A 375 16.20 9.31 -0.71
CA LEU A 375 15.47 9.51 -1.97
C LEU A 375 16.48 9.52 -3.11
N TRP A 376 16.22 8.71 -4.13
CA TRP A 376 17.11 8.54 -5.27
C TRP A 376 16.39 8.82 -6.57
N ALA A 377 17.07 9.50 -7.50
CA ALA A 377 16.75 9.41 -8.91
C ALA A 377 17.67 8.38 -9.56
N VAL A 378 17.10 7.49 -10.38
CA VAL A 378 17.78 6.31 -10.89
C VAL A 378 17.49 6.13 -12.37
N ARG A 379 18.53 6.12 -13.21
CA ARG A 379 18.45 5.84 -14.64
C ARG A 379 18.76 4.37 -14.90
N LYS A 380 17.86 3.71 -15.61
CA LYS A 380 18.00 2.32 -16.04
C LYS A 380 17.94 2.29 -17.57
N PRO A 381 19.01 1.86 -18.25
CA PRO A 381 19.00 1.70 -19.70
C PRO A 381 17.91 0.72 -20.16
N THR A 382 17.35 0.98 -21.33
CA THR A 382 16.41 0.12 -22.04
C THR A 382 16.76 0.09 -23.54
N SER A 383 16.13 -0.79 -24.31
CA SER A 383 16.25 -0.78 -25.78
C SER A 383 15.85 0.56 -26.42
N ASP A 384 15.03 1.35 -25.72
CA ASP A 384 14.42 2.59 -26.23
C ASP A 384 15.07 3.86 -25.63
N GLY A 385 16.21 3.73 -24.93
CA GLY A 385 16.91 4.81 -24.26
C GLY A 385 17.18 4.51 -22.80
N HIS A 386 16.72 5.37 -21.88
CA HIS A 386 16.71 5.07 -20.46
C HIS A 386 15.39 5.49 -19.84
N VAL A 387 15.06 4.83 -18.73
CA VAL A 387 13.94 5.14 -17.87
C VAL A 387 14.48 5.68 -16.56
N THR A 388 14.00 6.83 -16.16
CA THR A 388 14.33 7.51 -14.92
C THR A 388 13.24 7.25 -13.90
N SER A 389 13.61 6.80 -12.70
CA SER A 389 12.68 6.58 -11.58
C SER A 389 13.09 7.38 -10.36
N LEU A 390 12.11 7.85 -9.59
CA LEU A 390 12.34 8.22 -8.19
C LEU A 390 12.10 7.00 -7.32
N GLU A 391 13.03 6.71 -6.41
CA GLU A 391 12.96 5.58 -5.49
C GLU A 391 13.20 6.07 -4.06
N ALA A 392 12.22 5.92 -3.17
CA ALA A 392 12.35 6.25 -1.76
C ALA A 392 12.57 4.99 -0.92
N LEU A 393 13.61 5.02 -0.11
CA LEU A 393 13.98 3.95 0.81
C LEU A 393 13.77 4.40 2.26
N ASP A 394 13.36 3.48 3.11
CA ASP A 394 13.31 3.71 4.54
C ASP A 394 14.70 3.54 5.19
N ALA A 395 14.77 3.72 6.52
CA ALA A 395 16.03 3.60 7.26
C ALA A 395 16.68 2.20 7.16
N LYS A 396 15.88 1.16 6.90
CA LYS A 396 16.32 -0.23 6.71
C LYS A 396 16.69 -0.53 5.26
N GLY A 397 16.58 0.43 4.34
CA GLY A 397 16.83 0.21 2.92
C GLY A 397 15.66 -0.43 2.17
N GLU A 398 14.50 -0.60 2.81
CA GLU A 398 13.31 -1.17 2.18
C GLU A 398 12.63 -0.14 1.28
N MET A 399 12.06 -0.61 0.16
CA MET A 399 11.37 0.24 -0.79
C MET A 399 10.06 0.78 -0.20
N VAL A 400 9.97 2.10 -0.02
CA VAL A 400 8.73 2.76 0.41
C VAL A 400 7.80 3.00 -0.78
N ILE A 401 8.32 3.62 -1.84
CA ILE A 401 7.52 4.04 -2.99
C ILE A 401 8.43 4.32 -4.19
N GLN A 402 7.91 4.09 -5.40
CA GLN A 402 8.61 4.43 -6.64
C GLN A 402 7.72 5.23 -7.59
N PHE A 403 8.33 6.17 -8.32
CA PHE A 403 7.67 6.96 -9.33
C PHE A 403 8.39 6.89 -10.68
N PHE A 404 7.59 6.91 -11.75
CA PHE A 404 8.04 6.96 -13.13
C PHE A 404 7.15 7.91 -13.92
N GLY A 405 7.59 8.40 -15.07
CA GLY A 405 6.70 9.00 -16.06
C GLY A 405 5.90 7.89 -16.76
N LYS A 406 4.58 8.07 -16.93
CA LYS A 406 3.75 7.10 -17.67
C LYS A 406 4.25 7.02 -19.11
N ARG A 407 4.72 5.84 -19.51
CA ARG A 407 5.19 5.55 -20.87
C ARG A 407 4.45 4.35 -21.46
N LYS A 408 4.46 4.25 -22.78
CA LYS A 408 4.08 3.03 -23.48
C LYS A 408 5.33 2.17 -23.67
N GLU A 409 5.21 0.86 -23.51
CA GLU A 409 6.29 -0.08 -23.80
C GLU A 409 6.72 0.04 -25.28
N GLY A 410 8.03 -0.05 -25.54
CA GLY A 410 8.62 0.23 -26.86
C GLY A 410 8.85 1.71 -27.16
N PHE A 411 8.66 2.61 -26.19
CA PHE A 411 8.92 4.04 -26.32
C PHE A 411 9.80 4.55 -25.19
N ALA A 412 10.62 5.55 -25.53
CA ALA A 412 11.40 6.34 -24.58
C ALA A 412 10.48 6.99 -23.53
N GLU A 413 11.05 7.32 -22.37
CA GLU A 413 10.32 8.10 -21.36
C GLU A 413 9.98 9.52 -21.86
N ARG A 414 8.95 10.11 -21.23
CA ARG A 414 8.50 11.47 -21.55
C ARG A 414 9.61 12.49 -21.25
N PRO A 415 9.97 13.36 -22.20
CA PRO A 415 10.92 14.44 -21.94
C PRO A 415 10.53 15.32 -20.75
N GLU A 416 9.24 15.57 -20.56
CA GLU A 416 8.71 16.38 -19.45
C GLU A 416 8.97 15.71 -18.10
N TRP A 417 8.80 14.40 -18.00
CA TRP A 417 9.15 13.62 -16.81
C TRP A 417 10.65 13.71 -16.52
N ARG A 418 11.48 13.49 -17.54
CA ARG A 418 12.94 13.59 -17.40
C ARG A 418 13.33 14.98 -16.90
N SER A 419 12.87 16.03 -17.56
CA SER A 419 13.16 17.41 -17.16
C SER A 419 12.72 17.72 -15.73
N LEU A 420 11.54 17.23 -15.32
CA LEU A 420 11.06 17.39 -13.95
C LEU A 420 12.03 16.73 -12.96
N VAL A 421 12.39 15.46 -13.16
CA VAL A 421 13.29 14.73 -12.24
C VAL A 421 14.69 15.35 -12.18
N GLU A 422 15.26 15.76 -13.33
CA GLU A 422 16.58 16.41 -13.38
C GLU A 422 16.59 17.77 -12.67
N SER A 423 15.45 18.45 -12.59
CA SER A 423 15.32 19.75 -11.93
C SER A 423 15.20 19.65 -10.40
N LEU A 424 14.99 18.45 -9.85
CA LEU A 424 14.81 18.26 -8.42
C LEU A 424 16.11 18.57 -7.65
N PRO A 425 16.02 19.18 -6.45
CA PRO A 425 17.18 19.48 -5.64
C PRO A 425 17.96 18.20 -5.29
N ARG A 426 19.25 18.20 -5.64
CA ARG A 426 20.16 17.10 -5.29
C ARG A 426 20.57 17.19 -3.83
N HIS A 427 20.71 16.04 -3.20
CA HIS A 427 21.24 15.96 -1.85
C HIS A 427 22.67 16.52 -1.82
N ARG A 428 22.88 17.60 -1.08
CA ARG A 428 24.22 18.14 -0.88
C ARG A 428 24.92 17.32 0.21
N SER A 429 25.71 16.34 -0.20
CA SER A 429 26.72 15.78 0.69
C SER A 429 27.71 16.90 1.01
N ILE A 430 27.71 17.40 2.25
CA ILE A 430 28.84 18.18 2.74
C ILE A 430 29.99 17.19 2.81
N ALA A 431 30.84 17.19 1.78
CA ALA A 431 32.12 16.51 1.86
C ALA A 431 32.83 17.08 3.09
N ALA A 432 33.04 16.24 4.11
CA ALA A 432 33.95 16.56 5.20
C ALA A 432 35.33 16.78 4.55
N ALA A 433 35.74 18.05 4.54
CA ALA A 433 37.00 18.52 3.96
C ALA A 433 38.22 18.02 4.74
#